data_AF-A0A7S2F9B1-F1
#
_entry.id   AF-A0A7S2F9B1-F1
#
_cell.length_a   1.000
_cell.length_b   1.000
_cell.length_c   1.000
_cell.angle_alpha   90.00
_cell.angle_beta   90.00
_cell.angle_gamma   90.00
#
_symmetry.space_group_name_H-M   'P 1'
#
loop_
_entity.id
_entity.type
_entity.pdbx_description
1 polymer ?
#
loop_
_entity_poly.entity_id
_entity_poly.type
_entity_poly.pdbx_seq_one_letter_code
_entity_poly.pdbx_strand_id
1 'polypeptide(L)'
;DALSIWAMQKDSIFTAQYNEGMKKNEYWEYALEDALDLVARIPVVAAYIYRRTFKDGKVPAYNAQLDWAANYAQMLGVNDDEKFKECTRLYLMLHADHEGGNVSAHATHLVGSALSDPYYAWTAGICGLAGPLHGLANQE
;
A
#
# COMPACT_ATOMS: atom_id res chain seq x y z
N ASP A 1 8.35 5.05 -0.01
CA ASP A 1 7.09 4.36 0.36
C ASP A 1 7.02 3.99 1.84
N ALA A 2 7.93 3.15 2.37
CA ALA A 2 7.89 2.70 3.78
C ALA A 2 7.75 3.83 4.83
N LEU A 3 8.55 4.90 4.73
CA LEU A 3 8.45 6.04 5.66
C LEU A 3 7.10 6.77 5.60
N SER A 4 6.49 6.84 4.42
CA SER A 4 5.18 7.49 4.25
C SER A 4 4.06 6.66 4.88
N ILE A 5 4.12 5.33 4.73
CA ILE A 5 3.19 4.40 5.37
C ILE A 5 3.32 4.49 6.88
N TRP A 6 4.55 4.46 7.39
CA TRP A 6 4.84 4.65 8.82
C TRP A 6 4.30 5.97 9.37
N ALA A 7 4.45 7.07 8.63
CA ALA A 7 3.93 8.37 9.03
C ALA A 7 2.39 8.43 9.10
N MET A 8 1.68 7.58 8.36
CA MET A 8 0.21 7.47 8.43
C MET A 8 -0.27 6.61 9.62
N GLN A 9 0.63 5.86 10.29
CA GLN A 9 0.23 4.98 11.40
C GLN A 9 -0.47 5.71 12.55
N LYS A 10 -0.20 7.00 12.73
CA LYS A 10 -0.91 7.86 13.70
C LYS A 10 -2.44 7.85 13.53
N ASP A 11 -2.94 7.48 12.35
CA ASP A 11 -4.36 7.39 12.03
C ASP A 11 -4.92 5.97 12.30
N SER A 12 -4.12 5.04 12.84
CA SER A 12 -4.54 3.64 13.08
C SER A 12 -5.68 3.55 14.10
N ILE A 13 -6.81 3.05 13.62
CA ILE A 13 -8.00 2.77 14.42
C ILE A 13 -7.77 1.51 15.25
N PHE A 14 -7.07 0.50 14.70
CA PHE A 14 -6.75 -0.73 15.43
C PHE A 14 -5.94 -0.42 16.70
N THR A 15 -4.93 0.45 16.60
CA THR A 15 -4.10 0.84 17.73
C THR A 15 -4.91 1.57 18.80
N ALA A 16 -5.77 2.50 18.39
CA ALA A 16 -6.63 3.25 19.30
C ALA A 16 -7.56 2.30 20.08
N GLN A 17 -8.26 1.41 19.37
CA GLN A 17 -9.21 0.47 19.96
C GLN A 17 -8.53 -0.60 20.82
N TYR A 18 -7.34 -1.07 20.42
CA TYR A 18 -6.55 -1.99 21.24
C TYR A 18 -6.19 -1.36 22.59
N ASN A 19 -5.77 -0.09 22.60
CA ASN A 19 -5.42 0.64 23.83
C ASN A 19 -6.64 0.91 24.73
N GLU A 20 -7.84 1.00 24.16
CA GLU A 20 -9.11 1.11 24.88
C GLU A 20 -9.62 -0.23 25.45
N GLY A 21 -8.93 -1.33 25.14
CA GLY A 21 -9.26 -2.67 25.67
C GLY A 21 -10.29 -3.43 24.85
N MET A 22 -10.29 -3.26 23.51
CA MET A 22 -11.18 -4.02 22.61
C MET A 22 -11.06 -5.53 22.80
N LYS A 23 -12.15 -6.26 22.50
CA LYS A 23 -12.15 -7.71 22.67
C LYS A 23 -11.44 -8.40 21.52
N LYS A 24 -10.83 -9.56 21.81
CA LYS A 24 -10.09 -10.36 20.83
C LYS A 24 -10.89 -10.70 19.56
N ASN A 25 -12.21 -10.92 19.69
CA ASN A 25 -13.07 -11.25 18.55
C ASN A 25 -13.43 -10.03 17.67
N GLU A 26 -13.08 -8.82 18.09
CA GLU A 26 -13.29 -7.56 17.36
C GLU A 26 -12.01 -7.10 16.64
N TYR A 27 -10.86 -7.78 16.86
CA TYR A 27 -9.58 -7.37 16.30
C TYR A 27 -9.57 -7.25 14.78
N TRP A 28 -10.28 -8.14 14.11
CA TRP A 28 -10.35 -8.17 12.65
C TRP A 28 -11.10 -6.95 12.07
N GLU A 29 -12.03 -6.37 12.82
CA GLU A 29 -12.86 -5.24 12.35
C GLU A 29 -11.95 -4.03 12.12
N TYR A 30 -11.21 -3.63 13.15
CA TYR A 30 -10.35 -2.46 13.07
C TYR A 30 -9.07 -2.70 12.26
N ALA A 31 -8.59 -3.95 12.21
CA ALA A 31 -7.51 -4.31 11.29
C ALA A 31 -7.96 -4.22 9.82
N LEU A 32 -9.21 -4.58 9.53
CA LEU A 32 -9.79 -4.44 8.19
C LEU A 32 -9.95 -2.96 7.81
N GLU A 33 -10.46 -2.12 8.71
CA GLU A 33 -10.59 -0.67 8.47
C GLU A 33 -9.22 -0.05 8.14
N ASP A 34 -8.20 -0.30 8.96
CA ASP A 34 -6.84 0.20 8.74
C ASP A 34 -6.24 -0.32 7.41
N ALA A 35 -6.50 -1.58 7.05
CA ALA A 35 -6.04 -2.17 5.80
C ALA A 35 -6.72 -1.53 4.57
N LEU A 36 -8.03 -1.30 4.62
CA LEU A 36 -8.78 -0.63 3.56
C LEU A 36 -8.32 0.81 3.38
N ASP A 37 -8.12 1.53 4.48
CA ASP A 37 -7.58 2.89 4.48
C ASP A 37 -6.20 2.95 3.82
N LEU A 38 -5.32 2.01 4.16
CA LEU A 38 -4.01 1.93 3.53
C LEU A 38 -4.10 1.65 2.02
N VAL A 39 -4.91 0.66 1.60
CA VAL A 39 -5.10 0.34 0.18
C VAL A 39 -5.64 1.56 -0.59
N ALA A 40 -6.55 2.33 0.00
CA ALA A 40 -7.08 3.54 -0.60
C ALA A 40 -6.01 4.65 -0.76
N ARG A 41 -5.11 4.80 0.22
CA ARG A 41 -4.13 5.90 0.27
C ARG A 41 -2.82 5.60 -0.47
N ILE A 42 -2.41 4.34 -0.59
CA ILE A 42 -1.11 3.93 -1.20
C ILE A 42 -0.91 4.49 -2.62
N PRO A 43 -1.90 4.43 -3.55
CA PRO A 43 -1.72 4.99 -4.90
C PRO A 43 -1.37 6.47 -4.91
N VAL A 44 -1.98 7.24 -4.00
CA VAL A 44 -1.75 8.69 -3.90
C VAL A 44 -0.31 8.95 -3.44
N VAL A 45 0.16 8.21 -2.44
CA VAL A 45 1.53 8.30 -1.93
C VAL A 45 2.54 7.90 -2.99
N ALA A 46 2.33 6.75 -3.65
CA ALA A 46 3.21 6.25 -4.70
C ALA A 46 3.27 7.21 -5.90
N ALA A 47 2.13 7.73 -6.34
CA ALA A 47 2.08 8.71 -7.43
C ALA A 47 2.75 10.03 -7.05
N TYR A 48 2.59 10.50 -5.80
CA TYR A 48 3.30 11.67 -5.30
C TYR A 48 4.81 11.48 -5.35
N ILE A 49 5.31 10.33 -4.89
CA ILE A 49 6.74 10.02 -4.92
C ILE A 49 7.27 9.95 -6.35
N TYR A 50 6.55 9.28 -7.26
CA TYR A 50 6.88 9.24 -8.68
C TYR A 50 6.95 10.65 -9.28
N ARG A 51 5.91 11.46 -9.09
CA ARG A 51 5.85 12.82 -9.66
C ARG A 51 6.85 13.77 -9.04
N ARG A 52 7.14 13.66 -7.74
CA ARG A 52 8.17 14.47 -7.07
C ARG A 52 9.56 14.14 -7.59
N THR A 53 9.80 12.88 -7.95
CA THR A 53 11.11 12.40 -8.39
C THR A 53 11.36 12.66 -9.87
N PHE A 54 10.33 12.48 -10.72
CA PHE A 54 10.49 12.48 -12.18
C PHE A 54 9.68 13.54 -12.91
N LYS A 55 8.82 14.32 -12.22
CA LYS A 55 7.92 15.32 -12.81
C LYS A 55 7.87 16.61 -11.96
N ASP A 56 6.67 17.18 -11.80
CA ASP A 56 6.43 18.48 -11.16
C ASP A 56 5.98 18.37 -9.68
N GLY A 57 5.91 17.16 -9.13
CA GLY A 57 5.47 16.91 -7.76
C GLY A 57 3.97 17.12 -7.48
N LYS A 58 3.14 17.41 -8.50
CA LYS A 58 1.71 17.70 -8.31
C LYS A 58 0.84 16.50 -8.65
N VAL A 59 0.13 15.94 -7.69
CA VAL A 59 -0.80 14.82 -7.93
C VAL A 59 -2.20 15.36 -8.25
N PRO A 60 -2.85 14.94 -9.36
CA PRO A 60 -4.24 15.27 -9.65
C PRO A 60 -5.19 14.78 -8.55
N ALA A 61 -6.33 15.47 -8.39
CA ALA A 61 -7.37 15.02 -7.49
C ALA A 61 -7.92 13.64 -7.88
N TYR A 62 -8.36 12.88 -6.89
CA TYR A 62 -9.05 11.61 -7.10
C TYR A 62 -10.31 11.81 -7.93
N ASN A 63 -10.55 10.89 -8.86
CA ASN A 63 -11.67 10.89 -9.78
C ASN A 63 -12.65 9.76 -9.40
N ALA A 64 -13.81 10.12 -8.86
CA ALA A 64 -14.81 9.16 -8.39
C ALA A 64 -15.50 8.37 -9.52
N GLN A 65 -15.27 8.74 -10.78
CA GLN A 65 -15.78 8.03 -11.96
C GLN A 65 -14.81 6.95 -12.46
N LEU A 66 -13.60 6.89 -11.91
CA LEU A 66 -12.59 5.89 -12.24
C LEU A 66 -12.46 4.86 -11.11
N ASP A 67 -12.13 3.62 -11.47
CA ASP A 67 -11.73 2.60 -10.50
C ASP A 67 -10.35 2.91 -9.87
N TRP A 68 -9.96 2.12 -8.89
CA TRP A 68 -8.74 2.30 -8.10
C TRP A 68 -7.46 2.30 -8.96
N ALA A 69 -7.33 1.34 -9.88
CA ALA A 69 -6.15 1.20 -10.73
C ALA A 69 -6.10 2.31 -11.80
N ALA A 70 -7.25 2.68 -12.37
CA ALA A 70 -7.33 3.78 -13.33
C ALA A 70 -7.03 5.14 -12.69
N ASN A 71 -7.48 5.36 -11.45
CA ASN A 71 -7.08 6.52 -10.66
C ASN A 71 -5.56 6.57 -10.46
N TYR A 72 -4.95 5.44 -10.09
CA TYR A 72 -3.50 5.38 -9.93
C TYR A 72 -2.74 5.71 -11.22
N ALA A 73 -3.15 5.11 -12.35
CA ALA A 73 -2.57 5.39 -13.66
C ALA A 73 -2.66 6.89 -14.02
N GLN A 74 -3.83 7.51 -13.82
CA GLN A 74 -4.02 8.95 -14.01
C GLN A 74 -3.10 9.77 -13.10
N MET A 75 -2.98 9.38 -11.83
CA MET A 75 -2.15 10.09 -10.85
C MET A 75 -0.66 10.04 -11.21
N LEU A 76 -0.15 8.92 -11.76
CA LEU A 76 1.22 8.82 -12.28
C LEU A 76 1.45 9.79 -13.46
N GLY A 77 0.41 10.05 -14.25
CA GLY A 77 0.41 10.98 -15.39
C GLY A 77 1.40 10.62 -16.50
N VAL A 78 1.79 9.35 -16.62
CA VAL A 78 2.76 8.85 -17.61
C VAL A 78 2.24 9.08 -19.03
N ASN A 79 0.98 8.72 -19.27
CA ASN A 79 0.18 9.10 -20.43
C ASN A 79 -1.31 8.91 -20.07
N ASP A 80 -2.19 9.48 -20.89
CA ASP A 80 -3.66 9.38 -20.71
C ASP A 80 -4.31 8.29 -21.57
N ASP A 81 -3.53 7.35 -22.12
CA ASP A 81 -4.05 6.27 -22.96
C ASP A 81 -4.81 5.22 -22.11
N GLU A 82 -6.00 4.82 -22.57
CA GLU A 82 -6.76 3.72 -21.96
C GLU A 82 -5.96 2.41 -21.89
N LYS A 83 -5.04 2.16 -22.84
CA LYS A 83 -4.15 0.99 -22.78
C LYS A 83 -3.24 1.01 -21.55
N PHE A 84 -2.80 2.18 -21.09
CA PHE A 84 -1.98 2.28 -19.89
C PHE A 84 -2.79 2.01 -18.63
N LYS A 85 -4.07 2.43 -18.61
CA LYS A 85 -5.00 2.09 -17.50
C LYS A 85 -5.29 0.59 -17.46
N GLU A 86 -5.56 -0.04 -18.60
CA GLU A 86 -5.72 -1.50 -18.70
C GLU A 86 -4.47 -2.26 -18.26
N CYS A 87 -3.29 -1.82 -18.70
CA CYS A 87 -2.02 -2.39 -18.25
C CYS A 87 -1.83 -2.26 -16.74
N THR A 88 -2.17 -1.10 -16.17
CA THR A 88 -2.08 -0.85 -14.72
C THR A 88 -3.04 -1.77 -13.94
N ARG A 89 -4.28 -1.95 -14.41
CA ARG A 89 -5.26 -2.89 -13.83
C ARG A 89 -4.69 -4.31 -13.81
N LEU A 90 -4.18 -4.79 -14.95
CA LEU A 90 -3.59 -6.13 -15.06
C LEU A 90 -2.35 -6.27 -14.17
N TYR A 91 -1.46 -5.29 -14.18
CA TYR A 91 -0.23 -5.31 -13.39
C TYR A 91 -0.51 -5.45 -11.90
N LEU A 92 -1.41 -4.61 -11.37
CA LEU A 92 -1.76 -4.61 -9.95
C LEU A 92 -2.46 -5.91 -9.54
N MET A 93 -3.30 -6.47 -10.41
CA MET A 93 -3.98 -7.74 -10.15
C MET A 93 -3.02 -8.92 -10.15
N LEU A 94 -2.09 -9.00 -11.12
CA LEU A 94 -1.15 -10.12 -11.22
C LEU A 94 -0.12 -10.16 -10.09
N HIS A 95 0.29 -9.00 -9.57
CA HIS A 95 1.29 -8.90 -8.50
C HIS A 95 0.67 -8.76 -7.11
N ALA A 96 -0.66 -8.95 -6.98
CA ALA A 96 -1.37 -8.72 -5.74
C ALA A 96 -0.93 -9.68 -4.62
N ASP A 97 -0.65 -10.95 -4.96
CA ASP A 97 -0.20 -11.95 -3.99
C ASP A 97 0.64 -13.05 -4.66
N HIS A 98 1.56 -13.65 -3.90
CA HIS A 98 2.34 -14.81 -4.33
C HIS A 98 2.78 -15.65 -3.11
N GLU A 99 1.79 -16.20 -2.40
CA GLU A 99 1.94 -17.00 -1.18
C GLU A 99 2.58 -16.22 -0.01
N GLY A 100 2.77 -16.90 1.13
CA GLY A 100 3.31 -16.29 2.36
C GLY A 100 4.82 -16.46 2.57
N GLY A 101 5.52 -17.22 1.72
CA GLY A 101 6.94 -17.55 1.91
C GLY A 101 7.91 -16.46 1.45
N ASN A 102 7.46 -15.56 0.56
CA ASN A 102 8.28 -14.45 0.09
C ASN A 102 8.53 -13.42 1.20
N VAL A 103 9.64 -12.69 1.11
CA VAL A 103 10.15 -11.84 2.21
C VAL A 103 9.14 -10.77 2.61
N SER A 104 8.47 -10.11 1.67
CA SER A 104 7.50 -9.06 1.97
C SER A 104 6.24 -9.58 2.65
N ALA A 105 5.68 -10.69 2.16
CA ALA A 105 4.49 -11.30 2.77
C ALA A 105 4.81 -11.83 4.17
N HIS A 106 5.94 -12.54 4.32
CA HIS A 106 6.34 -13.11 5.60
C HIS A 106 6.65 -12.01 6.63
N ALA A 107 7.38 -10.94 6.26
CA ALA A 107 7.66 -9.83 7.17
C ALA A 107 6.37 -9.14 7.64
N THR A 108 5.42 -8.92 6.74
CA THR A 108 4.11 -8.36 7.06
C THR A 108 3.37 -9.26 8.05
N HIS A 109 3.33 -10.56 7.79
CA HIS A 109 2.69 -11.54 8.68
C HIS A 109 3.37 -11.61 10.06
N LEU A 110 4.70 -11.66 10.09
CA LEU A 110 5.49 -11.77 11.32
C LEU A 110 5.26 -10.56 12.23
N VAL A 111 5.32 -9.34 11.70
CA VAL A 111 5.08 -8.11 12.48
C VAL A 111 3.62 -8.01 12.93
N GLY A 112 2.66 -8.37 12.07
CA GLY A 112 1.24 -8.45 12.43
C GLY A 112 0.96 -9.47 13.53
N SER A 113 1.71 -10.57 13.61
CA SER A 113 1.53 -11.61 14.65
C SER A 113 1.79 -11.11 16.08
N ALA A 114 2.55 -10.01 16.22
CA ALA A 114 2.76 -9.31 17.48
C ALA A 114 1.63 -8.32 17.84
N LEU A 115 0.51 -8.35 17.10
CA LEU A 115 -0.60 -7.38 17.17
C LEU A 115 -0.18 -5.95 16.80
N SER A 116 0.84 -5.81 15.95
CA SER A 116 1.11 -4.52 15.30
C SER A 116 -0.02 -4.22 14.32
N ASP A 117 -0.42 -2.97 14.22
CA ASP A 117 -1.43 -2.52 13.27
C ASP A 117 -0.96 -2.71 11.80
N PRO A 118 -1.90 -2.66 10.83
CA PRO A 118 -1.57 -2.83 9.41
C PRO A 118 -0.53 -1.85 8.86
N TYR A 119 -0.39 -0.63 9.39
CA TYR A 119 0.59 0.34 8.91
C TYR A 119 2.01 -0.12 9.23
N TYR A 120 2.24 -0.56 10.48
CA TYR A 120 3.53 -1.12 10.88
C TYR A 120 3.85 -2.43 10.18
N ALA A 121 2.87 -3.34 10.09
CA ALA A 121 3.05 -4.61 9.40
C ALA A 121 3.43 -4.39 7.93
N TRP A 122 2.70 -3.53 7.21
CA TRP A 122 2.97 -3.25 5.81
C TRP A 122 4.29 -2.49 5.60
N THR A 123 4.65 -1.57 6.51
CA THR A 123 5.97 -0.91 6.49
C THR A 123 7.11 -1.92 6.50
N ALA A 124 7.02 -2.94 7.36
CA ALA A 124 8.02 -4.02 7.41
C ALA A 124 8.06 -4.82 6.10
N GLY A 125 6.90 -5.13 5.52
CA GLY A 125 6.78 -5.77 4.21
C GLY A 125 7.49 -4.99 3.10
N ILE A 126 7.30 -3.67 3.04
CA ILE A 126 7.96 -2.79 2.05
C ILE A 126 9.47 -2.74 2.26
N CYS A 127 9.94 -2.71 3.51
CA CYS A 127 11.37 -2.79 3.81
C CYS A 127 11.97 -4.12 3.32
N GLY A 128 11.26 -5.24 3.51
CA GLY A 128 11.65 -6.53 2.96
C GLY A 128 11.65 -6.56 1.43
N LEU A 129 10.64 -5.96 0.80
CA LEU A 129 10.53 -5.83 -0.66
C LEU A 129 11.69 -5.03 -1.27
N ALA A 130 12.17 -3.99 -0.61
CA ALA A 130 13.30 -3.20 -1.07
C ALA A 130 14.65 -3.94 -1.05
N GLY A 131 14.70 -5.15 -0.48
CA GLY A 131 15.88 -6.01 -0.50
C GLY A 131 16.27 -6.40 -1.94
N PRO A 132 17.56 -6.37 -2.32
CA PRO A 132 17.99 -6.67 -3.68
C PRO A 132 17.57 -8.06 -4.19
N LEU A 133 17.49 -9.04 -3.29
CA LEU A 133 17.09 -10.42 -3.62
C LEU A 133 15.57 -10.63 -3.70
N HIS A 134 14.77 -9.56 -3.61
CA HIS A 134 13.31 -9.66 -3.65
C HIS A 134 12.70 -8.70 -4.68
N GLY A 135 12.88 -7.39 -4.52
CA GLY A 135 12.13 -6.39 -5.31
C GLY A 135 12.78 -5.91 -6.61
N LEU A 136 14.00 -6.35 -6.95
CA LEU A 136 14.75 -5.81 -8.09
C LEU A 136 14.65 -6.64 -9.37
N ALA A 137 14.00 -7.81 -9.36
CA ALA A 137 13.94 -8.71 -10.52
C ALA A 137 13.32 -8.08 -11.78
N ASN A 138 12.49 -7.03 -11.66
CA ASN A 138 11.92 -6.30 -12.80
C ASN A 138 12.83 -5.18 -13.34
N GLN A 139 13.89 -4.81 -12.61
CA GLN A 139 14.83 -3.75 -12.98
C GLN A 139 16.17 -4.29 -13.51
N GLU A 140 16.48 -5.56 -13.24
CA GLU A 140 17.58 -6.30 -13.86
C GLU A 140 17.31 -6.63 -15.33
#